data_AF-A0AAV5W5D1-F1
#
_entry.id   AF-A0AAV5W5D1-F1
#
_cell.length_a   1.000
_cell.length_b   1.000
_cell.length_c   1.000
_cell.angle_alpha   90.00
_cell.angle_beta   90.00
_cell.angle_gamma   90.00
#
_symmetry.space_group_name_H-M   'P 1'
#
loop_
_entity.id
_entity.type
_entity.pdbx_description
1 polymer ?
#
loop_
_entity_poly.entity_id
_entity_poly.type
_entity_poly.pdbx_seq_one_letter_code
_entity_poly.pdbx_strand_id
1 'polypeptide(L)'
;KECEKEEITMAKGWAQVSLTHETVEYLLDKINTTRFITELHKMYYGMDELFVQSLAATRALGMPGMYPARCMHENDSVAPSNHLFVTRLTHWNWWKAYGCGSNIWRHMICIFGVEDLPYLAGVHHLMVNKLMPTVDYGAISCIGELLFNRTHKGLDDHPLNYGIYENLPTVRLHKGMQRDPTYFDRFE
;
A
#
# COMPACT_ATOMS: atom_id res chain seq x y z
N LYS A 1 -17.21 -31.20 9.52
CA LYS A 1 -17.03 -29.85 10.10
C LYS A 1 -18.09 -28.98 9.46
N GLU A 2 -19.06 -28.50 10.22
CA GLU A 2 -19.95 -27.43 9.72
C GLU A 2 -19.08 -26.21 9.42
N CYS A 3 -19.31 -25.57 8.27
CA CYS A 3 -18.71 -24.27 8.01
C CYS A 3 -19.40 -23.26 8.91
N GLU A 4 -18.67 -22.71 9.87
CA GLU A 4 -19.16 -21.56 10.64
C GLU A 4 -19.37 -20.39 9.67
N LYS A 5 -20.55 -19.78 9.76
CA LYS A 5 -20.89 -18.62 8.95
C LYS A 5 -20.20 -17.41 9.55
N GLU A 6 -19.25 -16.86 8.80
CA GLU A 6 -18.53 -15.64 9.17
C GLU A 6 -18.84 -14.51 8.18
N GLU A 7 -18.95 -13.28 8.69
CA GLU A 7 -19.15 -12.10 7.87
C GLU A 7 -17.83 -11.60 7.29
N ILE A 8 -17.84 -11.20 6.01
CA ILE A 8 -16.67 -10.56 5.40
C ILE A 8 -16.54 -9.16 6.00
N THR A 9 -15.39 -8.89 6.62
CA THR A 9 -15.05 -7.54 7.09
C THR A 9 -14.63 -6.70 5.90
N MET A 10 -15.50 -5.76 5.51
CA MET A 10 -15.19 -4.82 4.44
C MET A 10 -14.10 -3.86 4.89
N ALA A 11 -13.07 -3.71 4.08
CA ALA A 11 -11.93 -2.86 4.41
C ALA A 11 -11.44 -2.12 3.16
N LYS A 12 -11.05 -0.85 3.33
CA LYS A 12 -10.64 0.04 2.24
C LYS A 12 -9.16 0.38 2.30
N GLY A 13 -8.47 0.22 1.18
CA GLY A 13 -7.06 0.58 1.04
C GLY A 13 -6.77 1.28 -0.29
N TRP A 14 -5.66 0.89 -0.91
CA TRP A 14 -5.24 1.36 -2.23
C TRP A 14 -5.24 0.20 -3.23
N ALA A 15 -5.52 0.48 -4.49
CA ALA A 15 -5.53 -0.55 -5.54
C ALA A 15 -4.17 -1.26 -5.74
N GLN A 16 -3.07 -0.61 -5.37
CA GLN A 16 -1.71 -1.12 -5.50
C GLN A 16 -1.29 -1.77 -4.19
N VAL A 17 -0.97 -3.05 -4.26
CA VAL A 17 -0.58 -3.87 -3.11
C VAL A 17 0.76 -4.55 -3.38
N SER A 18 1.51 -4.82 -2.30
CA SER A 18 2.68 -5.71 -2.32
C SER A 18 2.26 -6.99 -1.63
N LEU A 19 2.31 -8.11 -2.35
CA LEU A 19 1.87 -9.41 -1.86
C LEU A 19 3.04 -10.39 -1.87
N THR A 20 3.05 -11.30 -0.89
CA THR A 20 3.98 -12.42 -0.88
C THR A 20 3.53 -13.46 -1.90
N HIS A 21 4.47 -14.32 -2.34
CA HIS A 21 4.15 -15.45 -3.21
C HIS A 21 3.04 -16.34 -2.61
N GLU A 22 3.12 -16.64 -1.32
CA GLU A 22 2.14 -17.45 -0.59
C GLU A 22 0.74 -16.81 -0.62
N THR A 23 0.64 -15.49 -0.46
CA THR A 23 -0.64 -14.77 -0.58
C THR A 23 -1.20 -14.88 -2.00
N VAL A 24 -0.36 -14.80 -3.03
CA VAL A 24 -0.79 -14.93 -4.43
C VAL A 24 -1.32 -16.34 -4.71
N GLU A 25 -0.59 -17.39 -4.33
CA GLU A 25 -1.04 -18.77 -4.46
C GLU A 25 -2.35 -19.02 -3.71
N TYR A 26 -2.49 -18.45 -2.50
CA TYR A 26 -3.73 -18.52 -1.75
C TYR A 26 -4.91 -17.92 -2.53
N LEU A 27 -4.74 -16.71 -3.07
CA LEU A 27 -5.78 -15.99 -3.81
C LEU A 27 -6.20 -16.68 -5.10
N LEU A 28 -5.27 -17.35 -5.78
CA LEU A 28 -5.52 -18.02 -7.06
C LEU A 28 -6.04 -19.45 -6.88
N ASP A 29 -5.47 -20.20 -5.94
CA ASP A 29 -5.62 -21.67 -5.90
C ASP A 29 -6.34 -22.20 -4.65
N LYS A 30 -6.47 -21.39 -3.58
CA LYS A 30 -7.01 -21.86 -2.29
C LYS A 30 -8.39 -21.30 -1.96
N ILE A 31 -8.63 -20.01 -2.19
CA ILE A 31 -9.90 -19.37 -1.89
C ILE A 31 -10.77 -19.22 -3.15
N ASN A 32 -12.06 -19.54 -3.04
CA ASN A 32 -13.03 -19.20 -4.07
C ASN A 32 -13.57 -17.79 -3.85
N THR A 33 -13.09 -16.84 -4.65
CA THR A 33 -13.48 -15.43 -4.56
C THR A 33 -14.59 -15.03 -5.54
N THR A 34 -15.12 -15.97 -6.34
CA THR A 34 -16.08 -15.66 -7.42
C THR A 34 -17.31 -14.94 -6.89
N ARG A 35 -17.88 -15.41 -5.77
CA ARG A 35 -19.06 -14.74 -5.18
C ARG A 35 -18.72 -13.35 -4.69
N PHE A 36 -17.58 -13.17 -4.02
CA PHE A 36 -17.19 -11.88 -3.49
C PHE A 36 -16.93 -10.86 -4.61
N ILE A 37 -16.17 -11.24 -5.64
CA ILE A 37 -15.95 -10.41 -6.83
C ILE A 37 -17.28 -10.05 -7.51
N THR A 38 -18.22 -11.00 -7.62
CA THR A 38 -19.55 -10.74 -8.20
C THR A 38 -20.33 -9.69 -7.42
N GLU A 39 -20.28 -9.73 -6.09
CA GLU A 39 -20.92 -8.71 -5.25
C GLU A 39 -20.20 -7.36 -5.38
N LEU A 40 -18.87 -7.36 -5.40
CA LEU A 40 -18.09 -6.14 -5.60
C LEU A 40 -18.39 -5.48 -6.96
N HIS A 41 -18.57 -6.25 -8.03
CA HIS A 41 -18.90 -5.70 -9.35
C HIS A 41 -20.26 -4.96 -9.41
N LYS A 42 -21.15 -5.17 -8.43
CA LYS A 42 -22.43 -4.43 -8.38
C LYS A 42 -22.27 -3.02 -7.84
N MET A 43 -21.16 -2.73 -7.17
CA MET A 43 -20.88 -1.41 -6.62
C MET A 43 -20.34 -0.47 -7.72
N TYR A 44 -20.64 0.82 -7.56
CA TYR A 44 -20.39 1.82 -8.61
C TYR A 44 -18.94 2.30 -8.68
N TYR A 45 -18.16 2.23 -7.58
CA TYR A 45 -16.89 2.91 -7.48
C TYR A 45 -15.92 2.25 -6.48
N GLY A 46 -14.62 2.22 -6.83
CA GLY A 46 -13.52 1.90 -5.91
C GLY A 46 -13.36 0.43 -5.55
N MET A 47 -13.78 -0.49 -6.42
CA MET A 47 -13.83 -1.93 -6.09
C MET A 47 -12.44 -2.57 -5.98
N ASP A 48 -11.50 -2.05 -6.76
CA ASP A 48 -10.09 -2.37 -6.71
C ASP A 48 -9.42 -1.93 -5.40
N GLU A 49 -10.02 -0.98 -4.66
CA GLU A 49 -9.56 -0.54 -3.34
C GLU A 49 -10.15 -1.36 -2.16
N LEU A 50 -11.05 -2.31 -2.45
CA LEU A 50 -11.77 -3.09 -1.45
C LEU A 50 -11.41 -4.57 -1.44
N PHE A 51 -11.09 -5.15 -2.61
CA PHE A 51 -10.98 -6.60 -2.76
C PHE A 51 -9.93 -7.24 -1.85
N VAL A 52 -8.64 -6.95 -2.08
CA VAL A 52 -7.53 -7.59 -1.34
C VAL A 52 -7.59 -7.23 0.13
N GLN A 53 -8.02 -6.01 0.45
CA GLN A 53 -8.07 -5.47 1.79
C GLN A 53 -9.14 -6.14 2.64
N SER A 54 -10.32 -6.37 2.07
CA SER A 54 -11.40 -7.07 2.77
C SER A 54 -11.04 -8.54 3.00
N LEU A 55 -10.36 -9.18 2.04
CA LEU A 55 -9.85 -10.54 2.23
C LEU A 55 -8.78 -10.59 3.34
N ALA A 56 -7.87 -9.61 3.37
CA ALA A 56 -6.86 -9.50 4.42
C ALA A 56 -7.43 -9.20 5.80
N ALA A 57 -8.51 -8.40 5.86
CA ALA A 57 -9.17 -8.00 7.09
C ALA A 57 -10.07 -9.09 7.68
N THR A 58 -10.52 -10.03 6.85
CA THR A 58 -11.42 -11.10 7.30
C THR A 58 -10.62 -12.28 7.84
N ARG A 59 -10.42 -12.30 9.16
CA ARG A 59 -9.65 -13.34 9.87
C ARG A 59 -10.06 -14.76 9.52
N ALA A 60 -11.37 -15.02 9.40
CA ALA A 60 -11.92 -16.34 9.11
C ALA A 60 -11.45 -16.93 7.77
N LEU A 61 -11.01 -16.08 6.82
CA LEU A 61 -10.47 -16.55 5.55
C LEU A 61 -9.06 -17.13 5.71
N GLY A 62 -8.31 -16.73 6.74
CA GLY A 62 -6.97 -17.28 6.97
C GLY A 62 -5.96 -16.87 5.89
N MET A 63 -6.17 -15.72 5.22
CA MET A 63 -5.29 -15.26 4.15
C MET A 63 -3.86 -15.01 4.68
N PRO A 64 -2.81 -15.54 4.02
CA PRO A 64 -1.43 -15.23 4.37
C PRO A 64 -1.16 -13.72 4.26
N GLY A 65 -0.57 -13.13 5.30
CA GLY A 65 -0.36 -11.68 5.38
C GLY A 65 -1.61 -10.88 5.79
N MET A 66 -2.62 -11.52 6.38
CA MET A 66 -3.79 -10.86 6.96
C MET A 66 -3.42 -9.74 7.94
N TYR A 67 -4.30 -8.76 8.07
CA TYR A 67 -4.18 -7.68 9.04
C TYR A 67 -5.58 -7.17 9.41
N PRO A 68 -5.86 -6.81 10.68
CA PRO A 68 -7.15 -6.26 11.07
C PRO A 68 -7.47 -4.98 10.31
N ALA A 69 -8.76 -4.75 10.02
CA ALA A 69 -9.20 -3.53 9.32
C ALA A 69 -8.73 -2.25 10.04
N ARG A 70 -8.70 -2.25 11.38
CA ARG A 70 -8.22 -1.12 12.19
C ARG A 70 -6.76 -0.74 11.88
N CYS A 71 -5.91 -1.69 11.48
CA CYS A 71 -4.52 -1.41 11.13
C CYS A 71 -4.36 -0.57 9.86
N MET A 72 -5.43 -0.41 9.06
CA MET A 72 -5.42 0.50 7.91
C MET A 72 -5.74 1.95 8.27
N HIS A 73 -6.17 2.24 9.50
CA HIS A 73 -6.55 3.58 9.92
C HIS A 73 -5.61 4.08 11.00
N GLU A 74 -5.20 5.34 10.91
CA GLU A 74 -4.38 5.99 11.94
C GLU A 74 -5.26 7.05 12.64
N ASN A 75 -5.38 6.99 13.96
CA ASN A 75 -6.15 7.96 14.75
C ASN A 75 -7.57 8.23 14.21
N ASP A 76 -8.33 7.18 13.90
CA ASP A 76 -9.69 7.25 13.34
C ASP A 76 -9.79 8.02 12.01
N SER A 77 -8.69 8.07 11.24
CA SER A 77 -8.68 8.70 9.92
C SER A 77 -9.61 7.99 8.94
N VAL A 78 -10.40 8.78 8.20
CA VAL A 78 -11.33 8.29 7.15
C VAL A 78 -10.58 7.62 5.97
N ALA A 79 -9.26 7.81 5.88
CA ALA A 79 -8.41 7.21 4.86
C ALA A 79 -7.13 6.63 5.47
N PRO A 80 -6.59 5.55 4.88
CA PRO A 80 -5.28 5.03 5.26
C PRO A 80 -4.18 6.08 5.05
N SER A 81 -3.29 6.25 6.03
CA SER A 81 -2.18 7.19 5.89
C SER A 81 -1.09 6.57 5.00
N ASN A 82 -0.52 7.33 4.05
CA ASN A 82 0.55 6.80 3.18
C ASN A 82 1.81 6.40 3.97
N HIS A 83 1.95 6.83 5.22
CA HIS A 83 3.08 6.45 6.08
C HIS A 83 3.02 4.99 6.53
N LEU A 84 1.86 4.34 6.43
CA LEU A 84 1.67 2.94 6.83
C LEU A 84 1.87 1.95 5.69
N PHE A 85 2.04 2.42 4.44
CA PHE A 85 2.17 1.59 3.25
C PHE A 85 3.46 1.89 2.50
N VAL A 86 4.14 0.84 2.04
CA VAL A 86 5.39 0.97 1.28
C VAL A 86 5.21 0.84 -0.21
N THR A 87 4.10 0.25 -0.68
CA THR A 87 3.95 -0.11 -2.10
C THR A 87 4.08 1.10 -3.02
N ARG A 88 3.40 2.20 -2.69
CA ARG A 88 3.29 3.34 -3.59
C ARG A 88 2.98 4.64 -2.86
N LEU A 89 3.76 5.66 -3.16
CA LEU A 89 3.43 7.05 -2.84
C LEU A 89 2.45 7.62 -3.87
N THR A 90 1.32 8.13 -3.39
CA THR A 90 0.43 8.99 -4.17
C THR A 90 0.19 10.28 -3.39
N HIS A 91 0.47 11.43 -3.99
CA HIS A 91 0.24 12.72 -3.34
C HIS A 91 -1.09 13.33 -3.80
N TRP A 92 -2.02 13.53 -2.86
CA TRP A 92 -3.33 14.11 -3.10
C TRP A 92 -3.35 15.60 -2.71
N ASN A 93 -4.14 16.41 -3.42
CA ASN A 93 -4.19 17.87 -3.22
C ASN A 93 -4.68 18.33 -1.85
N TRP A 94 -5.33 17.46 -1.08
CA TRP A 94 -5.79 17.74 0.28
C TRP A 94 -4.73 17.44 1.35
N TRP A 95 -3.56 16.90 0.98
CA TRP A 95 -2.47 16.64 1.93
C TRP A 95 -1.51 17.81 2.02
N LYS A 96 -1.33 18.33 3.24
CA LYS A 96 -0.58 19.56 3.50
C LYS A 96 0.91 19.35 3.78
N ALA A 97 1.37 18.11 3.92
CA ALA A 97 2.74 17.80 4.38
C ALA A 97 3.82 18.13 3.34
N TYR A 98 3.49 18.03 2.05
CA TYR A 98 4.35 18.38 0.93
C TYR A 98 3.48 18.99 -0.18
N GLY A 99 4.01 19.89 -1.00
CA GLY A 99 3.26 20.45 -2.13
C GLY A 99 3.30 19.55 -3.36
N CYS A 100 2.77 20.01 -4.48
CA CYS A 100 3.06 19.46 -5.79
C CYS A 100 3.98 20.45 -6.51
N GLY A 101 5.28 20.16 -6.56
CA GLY A 101 6.31 21.04 -7.11
C GLY A 101 6.06 21.38 -8.58
N SER A 102 5.56 20.43 -9.37
CA SER A 102 5.10 20.69 -10.74
C SER A 102 3.89 21.63 -10.84
N ASN A 103 3.13 21.79 -9.75
CA ASN A 103 1.82 22.45 -9.69
C ASN A 103 0.76 21.84 -10.64
N ILE A 104 0.94 20.60 -11.07
CA ILE A 104 0.04 19.92 -12.00
C ILE A 104 -0.73 18.81 -11.29
N TRP A 105 -2.05 18.93 -11.29
CA TRP A 105 -2.96 17.99 -10.64
C TRP A 105 -3.86 17.31 -11.67
N ARG A 106 -3.97 15.98 -11.59
CA ARG A 106 -4.89 15.20 -12.44
C ARG A 106 -5.69 14.22 -11.60
N HIS A 107 -7.00 14.45 -11.57
CA HIS A 107 -7.95 13.75 -10.69
C HIS A 107 -7.51 13.87 -9.22
N MET A 108 -7.19 15.10 -8.79
CA MET A 108 -6.72 15.44 -7.44
C MET A 108 -5.38 14.82 -7.00
N ILE A 109 -4.70 14.11 -7.90
CA ILE A 109 -3.38 13.51 -7.67
C ILE A 109 -2.30 14.36 -8.37
N CYS A 110 -1.20 14.64 -7.66
CA CYS A 110 -0.05 15.35 -8.21
C CYS A 110 0.61 14.53 -9.33
N ILE A 111 0.94 15.19 -10.42
CA ILE A 111 1.86 14.67 -11.43
C ILE A 111 3.23 15.25 -11.10
N PHE A 112 4.11 14.45 -10.51
CA PHE A 112 5.44 14.89 -10.10
C PHE A 112 6.28 15.36 -11.30
N GLY A 113 7.09 16.39 -11.06
CA GLY A 113 8.06 16.96 -12.00
C GLY A 113 9.46 17.07 -11.38
N VAL A 114 10.39 17.75 -12.07
CA VAL A 114 11.77 17.93 -11.61
C VAL A 114 11.87 18.65 -10.26
N GLU A 115 10.95 19.56 -9.98
CA GLU A 115 10.88 20.30 -8.72
C GLU A 115 10.52 19.40 -7.52
N ASP A 116 9.95 18.22 -7.76
CA ASP A 116 9.60 17.25 -6.72
C ASP A 116 10.78 16.32 -6.38
N LEU A 117 11.84 16.30 -7.17
CA LEU A 117 12.96 15.34 -7.04
C LEU A 117 13.63 15.37 -5.65
N PRO A 118 13.91 16.53 -5.01
CA PRO A 118 14.51 16.55 -3.68
C PRO A 118 13.67 15.81 -2.63
N TYR A 119 12.35 15.85 -2.76
CA TYR A 119 11.45 15.10 -1.88
C TYR A 119 11.39 13.62 -2.27
N LEU A 120 11.19 13.32 -3.56
CA LEU A 120 11.07 11.96 -4.06
C LEU A 120 12.33 11.12 -3.81
N ALA A 121 13.52 11.73 -3.76
CA ALA A 121 14.78 11.03 -3.50
C ALA A 121 14.82 10.31 -2.14
N GLY A 122 14.06 10.79 -1.15
CA GLY A 122 14.10 10.31 0.24
C GLY A 122 12.84 9.60 0.73
N VAL A 123 11.88 9.29 -0.14
CA VAL A 123 10.64 8.60 0.26
C VAL A 123 10.91 7.13 0.54
N HIS A 124 10.18 6.54 1.49
CA HIS A 124 10.29 5.12 1.87
C HIS A 124 9.39 4.20 1.03
N HIS A 125 8.73 4.74 0.02
CA HIS A 125 7.85 3.97 -0.87
C HIS A 125 8.67 3.31 -1.98
N LEU A 126 8.27 2.12 -2.41
CA LEU A 126 8.89 1.36 -3.49
C LEU A 126 8.63 1.99 -4.87
N MET A 127 7.48 2.64 -5.03
CA MET A 127 7.05 3.27 -6.26
C MET A 127 6.40 4.63 -5.96
N VAL A 128 6.40 5.53 -6.94
CA VAL A 128 5.71 6.81 -6.85
C VAL A 128 4.74 7.00 -8.00
N ASN A 129 3.66 7.73 -7.75
CA ASN A 129 2.58 7.99 -8.70
C ASN A 129 2.02 9.41 -8.48
N LYS A 130 1.89 10.25 -9.50
CA LYS A 130 2.03 10.00 -10.95
C LYS A 130 3.28 10.66 -11.51
N LEU A 131 3.93 10.02 -12.48
CA LEU A 131 4.93 10.63 -13.37
C LEU A 131 4.41 10.46 -14.81
N MET A 132 4.53 11.49 -15.64
CA MET A 132 4.03 11.45 -17.02
C MET A 132 5.07 12.05 -17.98
N PRO A 133 5.54 11.28 -19.00
CA PRO A 133 6.49 11.78 -20.00
C PRO A 133 6.03 13.06 -20.71
N THR A 134 4.72 13.20 -20.94
CA THR A 134 4.13 14.37 -21.61
C THR A 134 4.05 15.61 -20.72
N VAL A 135 4.27 15.45 -19.40
CA VAL A 135 4.28 16.54 -18.44
C VAL A 135 5.71 16.94 -18.14
N ASP A 136 6.52 15.96 -17.73
CA ASP A 136 7.92 16.18 -17.42
C ASP A 136 8.71 14.88 -17.58
N TYR A 137 9.38 14.74 -18.72
CA TYR A 137 10.28 13.61 -18.96
C TYR A 137 11.60 13.74 -18.18
N GLY A 138 12.01 14.97 -17.85
CA GLY A 138 13.21 15.24 -17.07
C GLY A 138 13.12 14.58 -15.70
N ALA A 139 11.98 14.69 -15.03
CA ALA A 139 11.72 14.03 -13.75
C ALA A 139 11.93 12.51 -13.82
N ILE A 140 11.40 11.87 -14.87
CA ILE A 140 11.54 10.42 -15.10
C ILE A 140 13.01 10.05 -15.36
N SER A 141 13.70 10.81 -16.22
CA SER A 141 15.10 10.57 -16.54
C SER A 141 16.01 10.73 -15.31
N CYS A 142 15.81 11.78 -14.50
CA CYS A 142 16.60 12.04 -13.30
C CYS A 142 16.37 10.98 -12.22
N ILE A 143 15.14 10.50 -12.02
CA ILE A 143 14.87 9.36 -11.12
C ILE A 143 15.60 8.10 -11.63
N GLY A 144 15.55 7.84 -12.94
CA GLY A 144 16.28 6.72 -13.55
C GLY A 144 17.79 6.79 -13.31
N GLU A 145 18.39 7.96 -13.50
CA GLU A 145 19.81 8.21 -13.22
C GLU A 145 20.14 8.06 -11.73
N LEU A 146 19.30 8.62 -10.84
CA LEU A 146 19.46 8.48 -9.39
C LEU A 146 19.49 7.00 -8.97
N LEU A 147 18.53 6.21 -9.46
CA LEU A 147 18.47 4.77 -9.18
C LEU A 147 19.70 4.03 -9.74
N PHE A 148 20.12 4.38 -10.96
CA PHE A 148 21.33 3.81 -11.56
C PHE A 148 22.58 4.12 -10.73
N ASN A 149 22.75 5.37 -10.28
CA ASN A 149 23.90 5.79 -9.48
C ASN A 149 23.92 5.13 -8.10
N ARG A 150 22.76 5.01 -7.43
CA ARG A 150 22.65 4.26 -6.17
C ARG A 150 23.00 2.78 -6.33
N THR A 151 22.56 2.16 -7.43
CA THR A 151 22.73 0.72 -7.66
C THR A 151 24.14 0.37 -8.16
N HIS A 152 24.71 1.18 -9.05
CA HIS A 152 25.91 0.81 -9.83
C HIS A 152 27.13 1.70 -9.59
N LYS A 153 26.95 2.87 -8.97
CA LYS A 153 28.04 3.83 -8.71
C LYS A 153 28.34 4.04 -7.22
N GLY A 154 27.60 3.37 -6.34
CA GLY A 154 27.78 3.48 -4.90
C GLY A 154 27.41 4.86 -4.33
N LEU A 155 26.47 5.55 -4.97
CA LEU A 155 25.91 6.79 -4.42
C LEU A 155 25.12 6.45 -3.15
N ASP A 156 25.60 6.92 -2.00
CA ASP A 156 24.98 6.72 -0.68
C ASP A 156 24.44 8.04 -0.13
N ASP A 157 23.36 8.54 -0.72
CA ASP A 157 22.72 9.82 -0.37
C ASP A 157 21.47 9.65 0.51
N HIS A 158 20.80 8.50 0.43
CA HIS A 158 19.62 8.14 1.23
C HIS A 158 19.67 6.65 1.59
N PRO A 159 20.47 6.25 2.60
CA PRO A 159 20.57 4.85 3.00
C PRO A 159 19.21 4.30 3.47
N LEU A 160 19.01 2.99 3.29
CA LEU A 160 17.76 2.33 3.65
C LEU A 160 17.52 2.43 5.17
N ASN A 161 16.48 3.16 5.57
CA ASN A 161 16.08 3.25 6.96
C ASN A 161 15.25 2.03 7.37
N TYR A 162 15.94 0.98 7.82
CA TYR A 162 15.31 -0.27 8.31
C TYR A 162 14.27 -0.02 9.40
N GLY A 163 14.48 0.98 10.27
CA GLY A 163 13.56 1.30 11.35
C GLY A 163 12.16 1.63 10.87
N ILE A 164 12.00 2.26 9.70
CA ILE A 164 10.67 2.51 9.11
C ILE A 164 9.99 1.18 8.77
N TYR A 165 10.67 0.33 8.02
CA TYR A 165 10.12 -0.94 7.52
C TYR A 165 9.86 -1.96 8.63
N GLU A 166 10.75 -2.05 9.62
CA GLU A 166 10.61 -2.98 10.74
C GLU A 166 9.44 -2.63 11.67
N ASN A 167 9.06 -1.35 11.72
CA ASN A 167 8.00 -0.85 12.59
C ASN A 167 6.64 -0.70 11.89
N LEU A 168 6.52 -1.07 10.61
CA LEU A 168 5.23 -1.12 9.92
C LEU A 168 4.24 -1.99 10.69
N PRO A 169 2.95 -1.59 10.81
CA PRO A 169 1.96 -2.36 11.57
C PRO A 169 1.84 -3.81 11.11
N THR A 170 1.85 -4.04 9.79
CA THR A 170 1.76 -5.38 9.19
C THR A 170 2.96 -6.25 9.55
N VAL A 171 4.17 -5.68 9.61
CA VAL A 171 5.40 -6.39 10.00
C VAL A 171 5.37 -6.73 11.49
N ARG A 172 4.98 -5.77 12.34
CA ARG A 172 4.84 -5.99 13.79
C ARG A 172 3.78 -7.04 14.11
N LEU A 173 2.65 -6.99 13.43
CA LEU A 173 1.58 -7.98 13.55
C LEU A 173 2.07 -9.36 13.16
N HIS A 174 2.69 -9.51 11.98
CA HIS A 174 3.20 -10.78 11.50
C HIS A 174 4.21 -11.40 12.48
N LYS A 175 5.20 -10.61 12.95
CA LYS A 175 6.18 -11.05 13.96
C LYS A 175 5.50 -11.48 15.27
N GLY A 176 4.43 -10.79 15.69
CA GLY A 176 3.67 -11.15 16.89
C GLY A 176 2.89 -12.45 16.74
N MET A 177 2.19 -12.62 15.61
CA MET A 177 1.42 -13.84 15.30
C MET A 177 2.29 -15.09 15.21
N GLN A 178 3.55 -14.97 14.76
CA GLN A 178 4.50 -16.08 14.78
C GLN A 178 4.84 -16.58 16.20
N ARG A 179 4.72 -15.72 17.20
CA ARG A 179 4.99 -16.04 18.61
C ARG A 179 3.74 -16.49 19.36
N ASP A 180 2.61 -15.84 19.07
CA ASP A 180 1.33 -16.03 19.72
C ASP A 180 0.20 -15.76 18.72
N PRO A 181 -0.56 -16.77 18.28
CA PRO A 181 -1.67 -16.57 17.35
C PRO A 181 -2.78 -15.64 17.86
N THR A 182 -2.92 -15.48 19.18
CA THR A 182 -3.90 -14.54 19.80
C THR A 182 -3.43 -13.09 19.75
N TYR A 183 -2.20 -12.84 19.29
CA TYR A 183 -1.66 -11.49 19.12
C TYR A 183 -2.49 -10.65 18.13
N PHE A 184 -3.19 -11.30 17.18
CA PHE A 184 -4.14 -10.64 16.27
C PHE A 184 -5.24 -9.89 17.03
N ASP A 185 -5.75 -10.47 18.11
CA ASP A 185 -6.85 -9.94 18.94
C ASP A 185 -6.47 -8.63 19.64
N ARG A 186 -5.17 -8.36 19.79
CA ARG A 186 -4.68 -7.09 20.36
C ARG A 186 -4.84 -5.93 19.38
N PHE A 187 -5.07 -6.24 18.11
CA PHE A 187 -5.23 -5.32 16.99
C PHE A 187 -6.66 -5.28 16.42
N GLU A 188 -7.57 -6.11 16.93
CA GLU A 188 -9.03 -5.90 16.83
C GLU A 188 -9.45 -4.90 17.90
#